data_AF-A0A2G4GGG6-F1
#
_entry.id   AF-A0A2G4GGG6-F1
#
_cell.length_a   1.000
_cell.length_b   1.000
_cell.length_c   1.000
_cell.angle_alpha   90.00
_cell.angle_beta   90.00
_cell.angle_gamma   90.00
#
_symmetry.space_group_name_H-M   'P 1'
#
loop_
_entity.id
_entity.type
_entity.pdbx_description
1 polymer ?
#
loop_
_entity_poly.entity_id
_entity_poly.type
_entity_poly.pdbx_seq_one_letter_code
_entity_poly.pdbx_strand_id
1 'polypeptide(L)' 'MNAGQQEIFDIFTRTRALLQGHFVLRSGLHSGHYFQCAQVCQRMDAVQR' A
#
# COMPACT_ATOMS: atom_id res chain seq x y z
N MET A 1 -10.08 -0.62 -15.13
CA MET A 1 -9.02 -1.17 -14.26
C MET A 1 -8.72 -2.57 -14.75
N ASN A 2 -7.47 -2.91 -14.98
CA ASN A 2 -7.08 -4.23 -15.47
C ASN A 2 -7.07 -5.23 -14.30
N ALA A 3 -7.37 -6.52 -14.54
CA ALA A 3 -7.53 -7.51 -13.47
C ALA A 3 -6.28 -7.62 -12.56
N GLY A 4 -5.08 -7.53 -13.16
CA GLY A 4 -3.83 -7.53 -12.40
C GLY A 4 -3.62 -6.31 -11.52
N GLN A 5 -4.22 -5.15 -11.84
CA GLN A 5 -4.12 -3.96 -10.98
C GLN A 5 -4.96 -4.12 -9.71
N GLN A 6 -6.16 -4.72 -9.81
CA GLN A 6 -7.01 -4.97 -8.65
C GLN A 6 -6.35 -5.93 -7.67
N GLU A 7 -5.72 -7.00 -8.17
CA GLU A 7 -4.98 -7.95 -7.35
C GLU A 7 -3.82 -7.28 -6.59
N ILE A 8 -3.07 -6.39 -7.24
CA ILE A 8 -2.00 -5.63 -6.61
C ILE A 8 -2.53 -4.74 -5.48
N PHE A 9 -3.64 -4.03 -5.70
CA PHE A 9 -4.26 -3.21 -4.65
C PHE A 9 -4.78 -4.05 -3.49
N ASP A 10 -5.35 -5.22 -3.76
CA ASP A 10 -5.79 -6.15 -2.73
C ASP A 10 -4.62 -6.66 -1.88
N ILE A 11 -3.49 -7.02 -2.52
CA ILE A 11 -2.28 -7.43 -1.81
C ILE A 11 -1.78 -6.29 -0.91
N PHE A 12 -1.69 -5.06 -1.42
CA PHE A 12 -1.24 -3.91 -0.62
C PHE A 12 -2.21 -3.55 0.51
N THR A 13 -3.51 -3.74 0.31
CA THR A 13 -4.52 -3.50 1.34
C THR A 13 -4.45 -4.58 2.44
N ARG A 14 -4.35 -5.86 2.06
CA ARG A 14 -4.25 -6.99 2.99
C ARG A 14 -2.94 -7.00 3.77
N THR A 15 -1.83 -6.60 3.15
CA THR A 15 -0.52 -6.47 3.81
C THR A 15 -0.40 -5.23 4.69
N ARG A 16 -1.44 -4.36 4.72
CA ARG A 16 -1.41 -3.03 5.36
C ARG A 16 -0.29 -2.14 4.82
N ALA A 17 0.17 -2.41 3.61
CA ALA A 17 1.13 -1.57 2.92
C ALA A 17 0.49 -0.29 2.38
N LEU A 18 -0.77 -0.35 1.96
CA LEU A 18 -1.55 0.83 1.59
C LEU A 18 -2.57 1.14 2.68
N LEU A 19 -2.41 2.29 3.31
CA LEU A 19 -3.32 2.80 4.34
C LEU A 19 -4.16 3.93 3.74
N GLN A 20 -5.45 3.94 4.07
CA GLN A 20 -6.39 5.00 3.69
C GLN A 20 -6.83 5.76 4.94
N GLY A 21 -6.77 7.08 4.89
CA GLY A 21 -7.01 7.94 6.05
C GLY A 21 -6.46 9.35 5.83
N HIS A 22 -6.32 10.13 6.89
CA HIS A 22 -5.81 11.50 6.79
C HIS A 22 -4.34 11.54 7.23
N PHE A 23 -3.42 11.57 6.27
CA PHE A 23 -1.98 11.55 6.54
C PHE A 23 -1.33 12.88 6.17
N VAL A 24 -0.39 13.35 6.99
CA VAL A 24 0.48 14.48 6.66
C VAL A 24 1.82 13.91 6.19
N LEU A 25 2.16 14.19 4.93
CA LEU A 25 3.42 13.76 4.35
C LEU A 25 4.58 14.60 4.88
N ARG A 26 5.82 14.13 4.70
CA ARG A 26 7.02 14.87 5.13
C ARG A 26 7.15 16.24 4.43
N SER A 27 6.49 16.43 3.28
CA SER A 27 6.38 17.72 2.59
C SER A 27 5.41 18.71 3.26
N GLY A 28 4.67 18.29 4.29
CA GLY A 28 3.60 19.07 4.91
C GLY A 28 2.25 18.97 4.18
N LEU A 29 2.20 18.28 3.04
CA LEU A 29 0.96 18.09 2.28
C LEU A 29 0.09 16.99 2.89
N HIS A 30 -1.22 17.14 2.75
CA HIS A 30 -2.19 16.15 3.21
C HIS A 30 -2.45 15.13 2.10
N SER A 31 -2.48 13.86 2.46
CA SER A 31 -2.79 12.75 1.56
C SER A 31 -3.84 11.85 2.20
N GLY A 32 -4.81 11.44 1.37
CA GLY A 32 -5.82 10.43 1.71
C GLY A 32 -5.24 9.01 1.83
N HIS A 33 -3.98 8.84 1.40
CA HIS A 33 -3.31 7.57 1.27
C HIS A 33 -1.88 7.64 1.78
N TYR A 34 -1.45 6.59 2.47
CA TYR A 34 -0.07 6.44 2.91
C TYR A 34 0.44 5.05 2.56
N PHE A 35 1.58 5.00 1.86
CA PHE A 35 2.16 3.75 1.38
C PHE A 35 3.41 3.39 2.19
N GLN A 36 3.32 2.29 2.94
CA GLN A 36 4.37 1.72 3.77
C GLN A 36 5.07 0.58 3.04
N CYS A 37 6.01 0.91 2.14
CA CYS A 37 6.79 -0.09 1.39
C CYS A 37 7.54 -1.07 2.32
N ALA A 38 7.97 -0.63 3.50
CA ALA A 38 8.63 -1.50 4.48
C ALA A 38 7.74 -2.66 4.98
N GLN A 39 6.42 -2.49 5.00
CA GLN A 39 5.48 -3.55 5.41
C GLN A 39 5.33 -4.62 4.32
N VAL A 40 5.46 -4.23 3.04
CA VAL A 40 5.50 -5.16 1.89
C VAL A 40 6.69 -6.11 2.04
N CYS A 41 7.87 -5.58 2.39
CA CYS A 41 9.08 -6.37 2.54
C CYS A 41 9.06 -7.35 3.73
N GLN A 42 8.22 -7.12 4.75
CA GLN A 42 8.04 -8.06 5.86
C GLN A 42 7.20 -9.28 5.47
N ARG A 43 6.43 -9.17 4.38
CA ARG A 43 5.56 -10.23 3.85
C ARG A 43 5.93 -10.57 2.40
N MET A 44 7.20 -10.91 2.19
CA MET A 44 7.69 -11.36 0.87
C MET A 44 6.90 -12.57 0.34
N ASP A 45 6.35 -13.41 1.23
CA ASP A 45 5.44 -14.52 0.91
C ASP A 45 4.18 -14.09 0.15
N ALA A 46 3.66 -12.90 0.44
CA ALA A 46 2.45 -12.37 -0.18
C ALA A 46 2.72 -11.56 -1.47
N VAL A 47 3.99 -11.34 -1.80
CA VAL A 47 4.42 -10.37 -2.81
C VAL A 47 5.24 -11.03 -3.93
N GLN A 48 5.92 -12.16 -3.65
CA GLN A 48 6.56 -12.96 -4.68
C GLN A 48 5.53 -13.83 -5.42
N ARG A 49 5.53 -13.72 -6.75
CA ARG A 49 4.88 -14.67 -7.68
C ARG A 49 5.95 -15.55 -8.31
#